data_AF-A0A2T7A4I6-F1
#
_entry.id   AF-A0A2T7A4I6-F1
#
_cell.length_a   1.000
_cell.length_b   1.000
_cell.length_c   1.000
_cell.angle_alpha   90.00
_cell.angle_beta   90.00
_cell.angle_gamma   90.00
#
_symmetry.space_group_name_H-M   'P 1'
#
loop_
_entity.id
_entity.type
_entity.pdbx_description
1 polymer ?
#
loop_
_entity_poly.entity_id
_entity_poly.type
_entity_poly.pdbx_seq_one_letter_code
_entity_poly.pdbx_strand_id
1 'polypeptide(L)'
;MEVFTDVAVDSFRTGFPSFQRPTGTKTGSEPCIAVTSRQGQLLTALYSIIVTLLFIVCWKIVSLAVMLLWSVSRGIALVGFWNAREPLEATCFTLGYLKRACAGYHIPSPTIRLLLLAVVWLVGTYAAGIFVAAELISGKVAPANPNKVYVPRPPGMSSADIMRQQALVAPATLRSLGSAEAAGNQHTIRKYISFDRFPRDKESLQNFTYKYTVTAHDMGLQKWHDLKQEVSGQCKVDSSWFSKNVPEEDLDVYRPWGLANKTVDVVYDGERKTAPSATAIPFPYAEPNFLINNKAEHRYGIIVHSSHRASYRLGTDPWYQTETFTTRDNETDARINTPPGNRVMGGRPALSCTQNDVWSYNGTQFKNIYELTDEANIKFPEGWVTQLQMDFSGPRIIEVINSAGSSSLASATTFVGGVFDAETSKIEVDMKRLLTATWISSAYTFRNMLMVDAEQNIDNVALKGTGQPQDGVDLFVVSTPQVATLRLSVLFAIPGLLAFFTFVLGILTIWGRRDKERYKNIHFAEGAYLYARTQDPVKFRDIERLGKVIRKCKQTS
;
A
#
# COMPACT_ATOMS: atom_id res chain seq x y z
N MET A 1 3.91 -6.26 -5.11
CA MET A 1 4.25 -6.94 -3.84
C MET A 1 5.33 -6.09 -3.24
N GLU A 2 5.04 -5.39 -2.14
CA GLU A 2 6.04 -4.56 -1.49
C GLU A 2 7.04 -5.50 -0.80
N VAL A 3 8.35 -5.31 -1.06
CA VAL A 3 9.42 -6.15 -0.51
C VAL A 3 9.67 -5.73 0.93
N PHE A 4 8.70 -5.99 1.80
CA PHE A 4 8.80 -5.64 3.20
C PHE A 4 9.16 -6.85 4.03
N THR A 5 10.16 -6.67 4.88
CA THR A 5 10.30 -7.47 6.10
C THR A 5 8.99 -7.34 6.87
N ASP A 6 8.30 -8.46 7.10
CA ASP A 6 7.05 -8.47 7.85
C ASP A 6 7.26 -7.92 9.27
N VAL A 7 6.27 -7.16 9.76
CA VAL A 7 6.21 -6.80 11.18
C VAL A 7 5.89 -8.05 12.00
N ALA A 8 6.40 -8.12 13.24
CA ALA A 8 6.10 -9.23 14.12
C ALA A 8 4.59 -9.32 14.41
N VAL A 9 4.10 -10.54 14.65
CA VAL A 9 2.65 -10.81 14.82
C VAL A 9 2.05 -10.01 15.98
N ASP A 10 2.85 -9.73 17.01
CA ASP A 10 2.47 -8.96 18.18
C ASP A 10 2.56 -7.45 17.98
N SER A 11 3.15 -6.94 16.89
CA SER A 11 3.27 -5.51 16.57
C SER A 11 1.96 -4.87 16.10
N PHE A 12 0.92 -5.65 15.82
CA PHE A 12 -0.38 -5.15 15.37
C PHE A 12 -1.52 -5.84 16.13
N ARG A 13 -2.69 -5.19 16.17
CA ARG A 13 -3.87 -5.75 16.84
C ARG A 13 -4.82 -6.37 15.83
N THR A 14 -5.42 -7.49 16.22
CA THR A 14 -6.52 -8.16 15.50
C THR A 14 -7.72 -8.30 16.42
N GLY A 15 -8.93 -8.37 15.85
CA GLY A 15 -10.18 -8.41 16.59
C GLY A 15 -10.67 -7.02 16.96
N PHE A 16 -11.55 -6.96 17.96
CA PHE A 16 -12.05 -5.70 18.51
C PHE A 16 -10.97 -5.03 19.40
N PRO A 17 -10.95 -3.69 19.48
CA PRO A 17 -11.91 -2.73 18.91
C PRO A 17 -11.72 -2.48 17.40
N SER A 18 -12.73 -1.88 16.77
CA SER A 18 -12.63 -1.40 15.38
C SER A 18 -11.66 -0.22 15.26
N PHE A 19 -11.12 -0.01 14.06
CA PHE A 19 -10.19 1.07 13.77
C PHE A 19 -10.57 1.79 12.48
N GLN A 20 -10.00 2.98 12.25
CA GLN A 20 -10.23 3.77 11.04
C GLN A 20 -9.13 3.48 10.03
N ARG A 21 -9.47 2.88 8.90
CA ARG A 21 -8.53 2.61 7.82
C ARG A 21 -8.41 3.84 6.91
N PRO A 22 -7.21 4.38 6.66
CA PRO A 22 -7.04 5.46 5.69
C PRO A 22 -7.28 4.95 4.26
N THR A 23 -8.17 5.60 3.52
CA THR A 23 -8.54 5.22 2.13
C THR A 23 -7.85 6.06 1.06
N GLY A 24 -7.20 7.15 1.42
CA GLY A 24 -6.63 8.12 0.47
C GLY A 24 -7.69 8.94 -0.29
N THR A 25 -8.97 8.83 0.08
CA THR A 25 -10.08 9.59 -0.50
C THR A 25 -10.47 10.77 0.40
N LYS A 26 -11.18 11.78 -0.13
CA LYS A 26 -11.65 12.96 0.63
C LYS A 26 -12.55 12.62 1.83
N THR A 27 -13.13 11.42 1.88
CA THR A 27 -13.89 10.92 3.03
C THR A 27 -13.00 10.46 4.20
N GLY A 28 -11.67 10.45 4.00
CA GLY A 28 -10.63 10.41 5.04
C GLY A 28 -10.32 9.02 5.61
N SER A 29 -11.35 8.24 5.94
CA SER A 29 -11.17 6.91 6.51
C SER A 29 -12.43 6.05 6.43
N GLU A 30 -12.30 4.74 6.61
CA GLU A 30 -13.43 3.82 6.75
C GLU A 30 -13.30 2.94 8.00
N PRO A 31 -14.43 2.64 8.69
CA PRO A 31 -14.41 1.80 9.88
C PRO A 31 -14.19 0.33 9.51
N CYS A 32 -13.16 -0.25 10.09
CA CYS A 32 -12.69 -1.59 9.80
C CYS A 32 -12.40 -2.41 11.06
N ILE A 33 -12.30 -3.73 10.87
CA ILE A 33 -11.75 -4.66 11.86
C ILE A 33 -10.65 -5.49 11.21
N ALA A 34 -9.54 -5.70 11.92
CA ALA A 34 -8.43 -6.50 11.42
C ALA A 34 -8.60 -7.93 11.94
N VAL A 35 -8.49 -8.91 11.07
CA VAL A 35 -8.48 -10.34 11.45
C VAL A 35 -7.25 -11.00 10.84
N THR A 36 -6.91 -12.19 11.33
CA THR A 36 -5.87 -12.98 10.66
C THR A 36 -6.28 -13.29 9.23
N SER A 37 -5.32 -13.35 8.30
CA SER A 37 -5.58 -13.63 6.88
C SER A 37 -6.40 -14.91 6.67
N ARG A 38 -6.14 -15.95 7.48
CA ARG A 38 -6.91 -17.19 7.50
C ARG A 38 -8.37 -16.99 7.91
N GLN A 39 -8.63 -16.23 8.98
CA GLN A 39 -10.00 -15.89 9.40
C GLN A 39 -10.70 -15.03 8.35
N GLY A 40 -9.99 -14.10 7.72
CA GLY A 40 -10.50 -13.28 6.62
C GLY A 40 -11.01 -14.14 5.46
N GLN A 41 -10.21 -15.13 5.01
CA GLN A 41 -10.61 -16.06 3.95
C GLN A 41 -11.85 -16.89 4.33
N LEU A 42 -11.90 -17.40 5.57
CA LEU A 42 -13.06 -18.14 6.08
C LEU A 42 -14.32 -17.26 6.11
N LEU A 43 -14.19 -16.02 6.58
CA LEU A 43 -15.29 -15.06 6.60
C LEU A 43 -15.75 -14.68 5.19
N THR A 44 -14.84 -14.46 4.24
CA THR A 44 -15.20 -14.23 2.84
C THR A 44 -15.98 -15.40 2.25
N ALA A 45 -15.56 -16.66 2.51
CA ALA A 45 -16.30 -17.84 2.06
C ALA A 45 -17.70 -17.91 2.69
N LEU A 46 -17.81 -17.66 3.99
CA LEU A 46 -19.10 -17.60 4.70
C LEU A 46 -20.00 -16.49 4.13
N TYR A 47 -19.46 -15.31 3.85
CA TYR A 47 -20.19 -14.19 3.27
C TYR A 47 -20.67 -14.47 1.85
N SER A 48 -19.89 -15.22 1.07
CA SER A 48 -20.34 -15.68 -0.25
C SER A 48 -21.62 -16.49 -0.14
N ILE A 49 -21.69 -17.41 0.83
CA ILE A 49 -22.89 -18.21 1.13
C ILE A 49 -24.05 -17.33 1.58
N ILE A 50 -23.81 -16.38 2.50
CA ILE A 50 -24.85 -15.46 3.00
C ILE A 50 -25.42 -14.60 1.87
N VAL A 51 -24.57 -14.09 0.97
CA VAL A 51 -25.01 -13.31 -0.20
C VAL A 51 -25.81 -14.18 -1.16
N THR A 52 -25.37 -15.42 -1.44
CA THR A 52 -26.15 -16.35 -2.27
C THR A 52 -27.52 -16.62 -1.65
N LEU A 53 -27.61 -16.86 -0.34
CA LEU A 53 -28.87 -17.03 0.37
C LEU A 53 -29.76 -15.78 0.27
N LEU A 54 -29.19 -14.59 0.42
CA LEU A 54 -29.90 -13.32 0.25
C LEU A 54 -30.53 -13.22 -1.15
N PHE A 55 -29.79 -13.56 -2.20
CA PHE A 55 -30.31 -13.56 -3.56
C PHE A 55 -31.38 -14.63 -3.80
N ILE A 56 -31.32 -15.79 -3.13
CA ILE A 56 -32.38 -16.82 -3.17
C ILE A 56 -33.65 -16.30 -2.48
N VAL A 57 -33.53 -15.61 -1.35
CA VAL A 57 -34.69 -15.00 -0.67
C VAL A 57 -35.30 -13.90 -1.56
N CYS A 58 -34.48 -13.02 -2.12
CA CYS A 58 -34.91 -11.98 -3.05
C CYS A 58 -35.56 -12.59 -4.30
N TRP A 59 -35.03 -13.69 -4.83
CA TRP A 59 -35.64 -14.45 -5.94
C TRP A 59 -37.08 -14.82 -5.61
N LYS A 60 -37.33 -15.40 -4.42
CA LYS A 60 -38.68 -15.77 -3.99
C LYS A 60 -39.64 -14.59 -3.91
N ILE A 61 -39.16 -13.44 -3.45
CA ILE A 61 -39.96 -12.20 -3.43
C ILE A 61 -40.27 -11.73 -4.85
N VAL A 62 -39.30 -11.78 -5.77
CA VAL A 62 -39.51 -11.41 -7.17
C VAL A 62 -40.47 -12.38 -7.85
N SER A 63 -40.35 -13.68 -7.62
CA SER A 63 -41.32 -14.67 -8.12
C SER A 63 -42.74 -14.37 -7.62
N LEU A 64 -42.88 -13.92 -6.36
CA LEU A 64 -44.18 -13.54 -5.78
C LEU A 64 -44.74 -12.29 -6.47
N ALA A 65 -43.90 -11.30 -6.72
CA ALA A 65 -44.29 -10.08 -7.41
C ALA A 65 -44.71 -10.35 -8.87
N VAL A 66 -43.97 -11.19 -9.60
CA VAL A 66 -44.31 -11.59 -10.97
C VAL A 66 -45.67 -12.28 -11.02
N MET A 67 -45.97 -13.16 -10.05
CA MET A 67 -47.28 -13.79 -9.91
C MET A 67 -48.42 -12.80 -9.68
N LEU A 68 -48.18 -11.72 -8.93
CA LEU A 68 -49.19 -10.69 -8.68
C LEU A 68 -49.45 -9.81 -9.92
N LEU A 69 -48.42 -9.60 -10.74
CA LEU A 69 -48.48 -8.70 -11.91
C LEU A 69 -48.95 -9.41 -13.18
N TRP A 70 -48.73 -10.72 -13.31
CA TRP A 70 -49.14 -11.49 -14.49
C TRP A 70 -50.37 -12.34 -14.20
N SER A 71 -51.41 -12.18 -15.04
CA SER A 71 -52.64 -12.96 -14.91
C SER A 71 -52.35 -14.47 -15.02
N VAL A 72 -52.83 -15.21 -14.01
CA VAL A 72 -52.65 -16.65 -13.77
C VAL A 72 -53.04 -17.54 -14.97
N SER A 73 -53.71 -16.98 -15.99
CA SER A 73 -54.23 -17.70 -17.15
C SER A 73 -53.21 -18.04 -18.25
N ARG A 74 -51.91 -17.80 -18.07
CA ARG A 74 -50.89 -18.00 -19.15
C ARG A 74 -49.73 -18.94 -18.76
N GLY A 75 -50.02 -20.24 -18.73
CA GLY A 75 -49.08 -21.30 -19.16
C GLY A 75 -48.31 -22.09 -18.08
N ILE A 76 -48.06 -23.37 -18.38
CA ILE A 76 -47.28 -24.35 -17.57
C ILE A 76 -45.88 -23.80 -17.21
N ALA A 77 -45.28 -23.03 -18.12
CA ALA A 77 -43.97 -22.41 -17.90
C ALA A 77 -43.94 -21.46 -16.70
N LEU A 78 -45.00 -20.67 -16.48
CA LEU A 78 -45.09 -19.73 -15.36
C LEU A 78 -45.24 -20.48 -14.02
N VAL A 79 -46.03 -21.55 -14.01
CA VAL A 79 -46.23 -22.40 -12.83
C VAL A 79 -44.92 -23.10 -12.42
N GLY A 80 -44.14 -23.61 -13.38
CA GLY A 80 -42.86 -24.23 -13.05
C GLY A 80 -41.75 -23.24 -12.72
N PHE A 81 -41.76 -22.04 -13.31
CA PHE A 81 -40.90 -20.95 -12.91
C PHE A 81 -41.16 -20.51 -11.46
N TRP A 82 -42.43 -20.42 -11.07
CA TRP A 82 -42.86 -20.06 -9.72
C TRP A 82 -42.44 -21.10 -8.66
N ASN A 83 -42.65 -22.37 -8.96
CA ASN A 83 -42.35 -23.46 -8.01
C ASN A 83 -40.86 -23.77 -7.89
N ALA A 84 -40.02 -23.24 -8.78
CA ALA A 84 -38.59 -23.38 -8.67
C ALA A 84 -38.07 -22.76 -7.36
N ARG A 85 -37.36 -23.55 -6.56
CA ARG A 85 -36.78 -23.12 -5.27
C ARG A 85 -35.67 -22.10 -5.47
N GLU A 86 -34.95 -22.22 -6.57
CA GLU A 86 -33.80 -21.41 -6.91
C GLU A 86 -33.80 -21.04 -8.41
N PRO A 87 -33.04 -19.99 -8.79
CA PRO A 87 -32.95 -19.55 -10.19
C PRO A 87 -32.44 -20.66 -11.13
N LEU A 88 -31.55 -21.53 -10.67
CA LEU A 88 -31.01 -22.64 -11.46
C LEU A 88 -32.11 -23.61 -11.87
N GLU A 89 -32.96 -24.02 -10.92
CA GLU A 89 -34.11 -24.89 -11.17
C GLU A 89 -35.10 -24.23 -12.14
N ALA A 90 -35.33 -22.90 -12.02
CA ALA A 90 -36.18 -22.16 -12.94
C ALA A 90 -35.62 -22.13 -14.36
N THR A 91 -34.31 -21.90 -14.51
CA THR A 91 -33.61 -21.93 -15.80
C THR A 91 -33.65 -23.32 -16.43
N CYS A 92 -33.31 -24.38 -15.69
CA CYS A 92 -33.36 -25.75 -16.19
C CYS A 92 -34.78 -26.15 -16.59
N PHE A 93 -35.79 -25.78 -15.80
CA PHE A 93 -37.19 -26.06 -16.11
C PHE A 93 -37.65 -25.34 -17.38
N THR A 94 -37.37 -24.04 -17.51
CA THR A 94 -37.78 -23.23 -18.67
C THR A 94 -37.03 -23.64 -19.95
N LEU A 95 -35.74 -23.99 -19.86
CA LEU A 95 -34.98 -24.57 -20.98
C LEU A 95 -35.56 -25.91 -21.43
N GLY A 96 -35.88 -26.80 -20.48
CA GLY A 96 -36.52 -28.09 -20.77
C GLY A 96 -37.89 -27.91 -21.45
N TYR A 97 -38.67 -26.93 -21.00
CA TYR A 97 -39.94 -26.55 -21.61
C TYR A 97 -39.75 -26.01 -23.05
N LEU A 98 -38.79 -25.09 -23.26
CA LEU A 98 -38.49 -24.53 -24.58
C LEU A 98 -38.03 -25.59 -25.58
N LYS A 99 -37.12 -26.48 -25.17
CA LYS A 99 -36.64 -27.58 -26.01
C LYS A 99 -37.80 -28.47 -26.51
N ARG A 100 -38.81 -28.68 -25.67
CA ARG A 100 -40.02 -29.44 -26.03
C ARG A 100 -40.97 -28.64 -26.91
N ALA A 101 -41.13 -27.33 -26.67
CA ALA A 101 -41.98 -26.46 -27.48
C ALA A 101 -41.44 -26.26 -28.91
N CYS A 102 -40.11 -26.19 -29.08
CA CYS A 102 -39.46 -26.10 -30.39
C CYS A 102 -39.72 -27.31 -31.31
N ALA A 103 -40.18 -28.44 -30.78
CA ALA A 103 -40.44 -29.66 -31.56
C ALA A 103 -41.76 -29.62 -32.37
N GLY A 104 -42.45 -28.47 -32.46
CA GLY A 104 -43.64 -28.34 -33.30
C GLY A 104 -44.51 -27.10 -33.12
N TYR A 105 -44.17 -26.14 -32.25
CA TYR A 105 -45.02 -24.97 -31.96
C TYR A 105 -44.26 -23.63 -31.91
N HIS A 106 -45.01 -22.54 -32.12
CA HIS A 106 -44.53 -21.17 -31.99
C HIS A 106 -44.10 -20.88 -30.55
N ILE A 107 -42.84 -20.48 -30.33
CA ILE A 107 -42.32 -20.19 -28.99
C ILE A 107 -43.04 -18.96 -28.43
N PRO A 108 -43.73 -19.06 -27.29
CA PRO A 108 -44.39 -17.91 -26.69
C PRO A 108 -43.34 -16.94 -26.12
N SER A 109 -43.37 -15.68 -26.59
CA SER A 109 -42.56 -14.56 -26.09
C SER A 109 -42.41 -14.49 -24.55
N PRO A 110 -43.46 -14.72 -23.71
CA PRO A 110 -43.30 -14.67 -22.25
C PRO A 110 -42.37 -15.74 -21.68
N THR A 111 -42.28 -16.93 -22.28
CA THR A 111 -41.36 -17.97 -21.80
C THR A 111 -39.90 -17.59 -22.02
N ILE A 112 -39.60 -16.92 -23.14
CA ILE A 112 -38.26 -16.38 -23.40
C ILE A 112 -37.91 -15.30 -22.35
N ARG A 113 -38.87 -14.40 -22.02
CA ARG A 113 -38.66 -13.38 -20.99
C ARG A 113 -38.43 -13.99 -19.60
N LEU A 114 -39.16 -15.04 -19.24
CA LEU A 114 -38.95 -15.78 -17.99
C LEU A 114 -37.59 -16.47 -17.96
N LEU A 115 -37.19 -17.11 -19.07
CA LEU A 115 -35.86 -17.71 -19.17
C LEU A 115 -34.76 -16.65 -18.99
N LEU A 116 -34.87 -15.51 -19.69
CA LEU A 116 -33.91 -14.42 -19.57
C LEU A 116 -33.84 -13.90 -18.13
N LEU A 117 -34.99 -13.72 -17.47
CA LEU A 117 -35.04 -13.30 -16.07
C LEU A 117 -34.35 -14.32 -15.14
N ALA A 118 -34.64 -15.62 -15.29
CA ALA A 118 -33.99 -16.67 -14.50
C ALA A 118 -32.48 -16.73 -14.73
N VAL A 119 -32.03 -16.63 -15.99
CA VAL A 119 -30.61 -16.63 -16.35
C VAL A 119 -29.89 -15.41 -15.78
N VAL A 120 -30.45 -14.20 -15.97
CA VAL A 120 -29.88 -12.97 -15.43
C VAL A 120 -29.79 -13.04 -13.90
N TRP A 121 -30.83 -13.55 -13.24
CA TRP A 121 -30.83 -13.70 -11.78
C TRP A 121 -29.84 -14.76 -11.30
N LEU A 122 -29.72 -15.88 -12.01
CA LEU A 122 -28.75 -16.94 -11.72
C LEU A 122 -27.32 -16.41 -11.81
N VAL A 123 -26.99 -15.73 -12.92
CA VAL A 123 -25.68 -15.10 -13.11
C VAL A 123 -25.45 -14.03 -12.04
N GLY A 124 -26.45 -13.20 -11.76
CA GLY A 124 -26.38 -12.19 -10.70
C GLY A 124 -26.15 -12.78 -9.31
N THR A 125 -26.76 -13.93 -9.00
CA THR A 125 -26.61 -14.61 -7.70
C THR A 125 -25.17 -15.08 -7.48
N TYR A 126 -24.58 -15.75 -8.48
CA TYR A 126 -23.19 -16.22 -8.38
C TYR A 126 -22.18 -15.07 -8.47
N ALA A 127 -22.39 -14.13 -9.40
CA ALA A 127 -21.52 -12.97 -9.54
C ALA A 127 -21.52 -12.13 -8.26
N ALA A 128 -22.69 -11.82 -7.69
CA ALA A 128 -22.78 -11.08 -6.44
C ALA A 128 -22.13 -11.84 -5.29
N GLY A 129 -22.34 -13.16 -5.19
CA GLY A 129 -21.68 -14.00 -4.18
C GLY A 129 -20.16 -13.94 -4.22
N ILE A 130 -19.56 -13.73 -5.40
CA ILE A 130 -18.10 -13.58 -5.57
C ILE A 130 -17.67 -12.14 -5.31
N PHE A 131 -18.25 -11.16 -6.03
CA PHE A 131 -17.81 -9.77 -5.99
C PHE A 131 -18.14 -9.10 -4.65
N VAL A 132 -19.32 -9.30 -4.10
CA VAL A 132 -19.70 -8.69 -2.81
C VAL A 132 -18.92 -9.30 -1.66
N ALA A 133 -18.63 -10.60 -1.70
CA ALA A 133 -17.78 -11.23 -0.70
C ALA A 133 -16.31 -10.76 -0.81
N ALA A 134 -15.83 -10.47 -2.02
CA ALA A 134 -14.51 -9.87 -2.22
C ALA A 134 -14.43 -8.45 -1.62
N GLU A 135 -15.50 -7.66 -1.73
CA GLU A 135 -15.60 -6.32 -1.11
C GLU A 135 -15.59 -6.33 0.43
N LEU A 136 -15.75 -7.50 1.07
CA LEU A 136 -15.60 -7.64 2.51
C LEU A 136 -14.16 -7.33 2.94
N ILE A 137 -13.17 -7.83 2.19
CA ILE A 137 -11.75 -7.59 2.47
C ILE A 137 -11.33 -6.30 1.78
N SER A 138 -11.15 -5.26 2.57
CA SER A 138 -10.74 -3.96 2.07
C SER A 138 -9.25 -3.86 1.78
N GLY A 139 -8.44 -4.65 2.47
CA GLY A 139 -6.99 -4.58 2.38
C GLY A 139 -6.28 -5.51 3.36
N LYS A 140 -4.98 -5.26 3.53
CA LYS A 140 -4.05 -6.04 4.36
C LYS A 140 -3.40 -5.17 5.43
N VAL A 141 -4.22 -4.38 6.12
CA VAL A 141 -3.76 -3.42 7.13
C VAL A 141 -4.37 -3.71 8.50
N ALA A 142 -3.59 -3.50 9.55
CA ALA A 142 -4.03 -3.63 10.93
C ALA A 142 -3.57 -2.41 11.75
N PRO A 143 -4.32 -2.02 12.79
CA PRO A 143 -3.89 -0.95 13.69
C PRO A 143 -2.67 -1.42 14.47
N ALA A 144 -1.74 -0.50 14.72
CA ALA A 144 -0.56 -0.77 15.52
C ALA A 144 -0.93 -1.29 16.92
N ASN A 145 -0.05 -2.11 17.51
CA ASN A 145 -0.13 -2.45 18.92
C ASN A 145 0.62 -1.38 19.73
N PRO A 146 -0.06 -0.60 20.60
CA PRO A 146 0.56 0.47 21.36
C PRO A 146 1.74 -0.01 22.23
N ASN A 147 1.68 -1.26 22.74
CA ASN A 147 2.74 -1.83 23.58
C ASN A 147 4.03 -2.16 22.82
N LYS A 148 4.02 -2.10 21.49
CA LYS A 148 5.16 -2.41 20.63
C LYS A 148 5.69 -1.16 19.92
N VAL A 149 5.07 0.00 20.12
CA VAL A 149 5.57 1.25 19.56
C VAL A 149 6.79 1.69 20.37
N TYR A 150 7.90 1.88 19.67
CA TYR A 150 9.16 2.32 20.25
C TYR A 150 9.64 3.60 19.56
N VAL A 151 9.84 4.65 20.37
CA VAL A 151 10.39 5.93 19.95
C VAL A 151 11.59 6.21 20.85
N PRO A 152 12.84 6.17 20.33
CA PRO A 152 14.00 6.45 21.14
C PRO A 152 13.97 7.91 21.61
N ARG A 153 14.37 8.16 22.85
CA ARG A 153 14.69 9.52 23.28
C ARG A 153 15.86 10.06 22.42
N PRO A 154 15.84 11.34 22.00
CA PRO A 154 16.97 11.95 21.32
C PRO A 154 18.26 11.71 22.12
N PRO A 155 19.37 11.33 21.45
CA PRO A 155 20.58 10.92 22.14
C PRO A 155 21.18 12.12 22.90
N GLY A 156 21.96 11.80 23.93
CA GLY A 156 22.90 12.78 24.47
C GLY A 156 24.00 13.11 23.45
N MET A 157 24.89 14.05 23.81
CA MET A 157 26.04 14.41 22.97
C MET A 157 27.17 13.35 22.98
N SER A 158 26.99 12.21 23.66
CA SER A 158 28.02 11.19 23.73
C SER A 158 28.08 10.39 22.43
N SER A 159 29.28 10.05 21.95
CA SER A 159 29.46 9.23 20.74
C SER A 159 28.80 7.86 20.88
N ALA A 160 28.74 7.29 22.08
CA ALA A 160 28.08 6.02 22.34
C ALA A 160 26.57 6.10 22.09
N ASP A 161 25.91 7.19 22.51
CA ASP A 161 24.47 7.37 22.32
C ASP A 161 24.14 7.60 20.84
N ILE A 162 24.98 8.36 20.13
CA ILE A 162 24.86 8.53 18.67
C ILE A 162 24.98 7.18 17.96
N MET A 163 25.95 6.34 18.33
CA MET A 163 26.12 5.01 17.72
C MET A 163 24.95 4.06 18.03
N ARG A 164 24.41 4.11 19.26
CA ARG A 164 23.21 3.31 19.61
C ARG A 164 22.00 3.77 18.80
N GLN A 165 21.76 5.06 18.69
CA GLN A 165 20.67 5.58 17.85
C GLN A 165 20.87 5.18 16.38
N GLN A 166 22.10 5.28 15.88
CA GLN A 166 22.45 4.87 14.52
C GLN A 166 22.16 3.38 14.29
N ALA A 167 22.38 2.52 15.28
CA ALA A 167 22.04 1.11 15.22
C ALA A 167 20.52 0.84 15.19
N LEU A 168 19.69 1.73 15.78
CA LEU A 168 18.23 1.66 15.69
C LEU A 168 17.71 2.07 14.31
N VAL A 169 18.31 3.11 13.72
CA VAL A 169 17.86 3.70 12.44
C VAL A 169 18.36 2.91 11.22
N ALA A 170 19.60 2.43 11.25
CA ALA A 170 20.24 1.79 10.10
C ALA A 170 19.43 0.64 9.48
N PRO A 171 18.81 -0.29 10.24
CA PRO A 171 17.97 -1.33 9.67
C PRO A 171 16.78 -0.79 8.86
N ALA A 172 16.13 0.28 9.32
CA ALA A 172 15.02 0.92 8.61
C ALA A 172 15.49 1.57 7.30
N THR A 173 16.66 2.23 7.34
CA THR A 173 17.30 2.81 6.16
C THR A 173 17.65 1.74 5.12
N LEU A 174 18.29 0.64 5.54
CA LEU A 174 18.68 -0.44 4.64
C LEU A 174 17.47 -1.13 4.01
N ARG A 175 16.37 -1.31 4.76
CA ARG A 175 15.09 -1.80 4.20
C ARG A 175 14.53 -0.85 3.15
N SER A 176 14.61 0.45 3.40
CA SER A 176 14.14 1.49 2.46
C SER A 176 14.97 1.49 1.17
N LEU A 177 16.29 1.34 1.27
CA LEU A 177 17.19 1.19 0.12
C LEU A 177 16.95 -0.10 -0.65
N GLY A 178 16.81 -1.23 0.03
CA GLY A 178 16.46 -2.51 -0.61
C GLY A 178 15.13 -2.44 -1.35
N SER A 179 14.14 -1.76 -0.78
CA SER A 179 12.84 -1.51 -1.42
C SER A 179 12.94 -0.57 -2.62
N ALA A 180 13.79 0.46 -2.56
CA ALA A 180 14.07 1.37 -3.66
C ALA A 180 14.75 0.68 -4.86
N GLU A 181 15.59 -0.32 -4.58
CA GLU A 181 16.24 -1.15 -5.61
C GLU A 181 15.27 -2.15 -6.22
N ALA A 182 14.53 -2.87 -5.38
CA ALA A 182 13.51 -3.81 -5.84
C ALA A 182 12.41 -3.13 -6.67
N ALA A 183 12.20 -1.81 -6.50
CA ALA A 183 11.22 -1.06 -7.27
C ALA A 183 11.51 -0.96 -8.78
N GLY A 184 12.68 -1.36 -9.28
CA GLY A 184 12.96 -1.50 -10.72
C GLY A 184 12.55 -0.30 -11.60
N ASN A 185 12.54 -0.46 -12.93
CA ASN A 185 12.07 0.59 -13.84
C ASN A 185 10.55 0.54 -14.09
N GLN A 186 9.85 -0.50 -13.60
CA GLN A 186 8.44 -0.76 -13.87
C GLN A 186 7.53 -0.76 -12.62
N HIS A 187 8.05 -0.58 -11.39
CA HIS A 187 7.18 -0.51 -10.22
C HIS A 187 6.69 0.89 -9.90
N THR A 188 5.51 0.91 -9.28
CA THR A 188 4.72 2.09 -8.93
C THR A 188 5.38 3.06 -7.95
N ILE A 189 6.47 2.70 -7.25
CA ILE A 189 7.00 3.59 -6.20
C ILE A 189 7.79 4.76 -6.80
N ARG A 190 8.59 4.53 -7.85
CA ARG A 190 9.37 5.60 -8.49
C ARG A 190 8.50 6.72 -9.08
N LYS A 191 7.22 6.44 -9.37
CA LYS A 191 6.26 7.44 -9.86
C LYS A 191 5.93 8.53 -8.83
N TYR A 192 6.18 8.29 -7.54
CA TYR A 192 5.96 9.28 -6.48
C TYR A 192 7.05 10.35 -6.44
N ILE A 193 8.10 10.19 -7.24
CA ILE A 193 9.23 11.11 -7.29
C ILE A 193 9.35 11.68 -8.70
N SER A 194 9.23 12.99 -8.81
CA SER A 194 9.70 13.73 -9.98
C SER A 194 11.20 13.93 -9.81
N PHE A 195 11.98 13.54 -10.79
CA PHE A 195 13.42 13.81 -10.84
C PHE A 195 13.77 14.27 -12.25
N ASP A 196 14.15 15.53 -12.35
CA ASP A 196 14.42 16.19 -13.61
C ASP A 196 15.88 16.65 -13.65
N ARG A 197 16.56 16.29 -14.74
CA ARG A 197 17.94 16.68 -15.01
C ARG A 197 17.93 17.80 -16.03
N PHE A 198 18.55 18.93 -15.69
CA PHE A 198 18.77 19.99 -16.66
C PHE A 198 20.08 19.72 -17.41
N PRO A 199 20.05 19.68 -18.75
CA PRO A 199 21.24 19.42 -19.54
C PRO A 199 22.30 20.51 -19.33
N ARG A 200 23.57 20.14 -19.56
CA ARG A 200 24.67 21.10 -19.70
C ARG A 200 24.36 22.02 -20.87
N ASP A 201 24.12 23.30 -20.60
CA ASP A 201 24.61 24.31 -21.51
C ASP A 201 26.14 24.28 -21.43
N LYS A 202 26.86 24.64 -22.50
CA LYS A 202 28.30 24.36 -22.68
C LYS A 202 29.22 24.84 -21.53
N GLU A 203 28.72 25.63 -20.58
CA GLU A 203 29.42 26.09 -19.37
C GLU A 203 28.65 25.83 -18.05
N SER A 204 27.44 25.26 -18.07
CA SER A 204 26.61 25.11 -16.86
C SER A 204 26.86 23.78 -16.14
N LEU A 205 27.06 23.87 -14.82
CA LEU A 205 27.16 22.72 -13.93
C LEU A 205 25.89 21.88 -14.00
N GLN A 206 26.03 20.55 -13.91
CA GLN A 206 24.90 19.64 -13.95
C GLN A 206 23.99 19.89 -12.74
N ASN A 207 22.73 20.23 -13.02
CA ASN A 207 21.72 20.55 -12.03
C ASN A 207 20.59 19.53 -12.08
N PHE A 208 20.06 19.21 -10.90
CA PHE A 208 18.95 18.28 -10.72
C PHE A 208 17.88 18.93 -9.85
N THR A 209 16.61 18.75 -10.20
CA THR A 209 15.50 19.07 -9.31
C THR A 209 14.74 17.81 -8.96
N TYR A 210 14.24 17.75 -7.74
CA TYR A 210 13.40 16.65 -7.29
C TYR A 210 12.19 17.16 -6.53
N LYS A 211 11.10 16.38 -6.61
CA LYS A 211 9.87 16.63 -5.87
C LYS A 211 9.20 15.31 -5.49
N TYR A 212 8.70 15.22 -4.27
CA TYR A 212 7.83 14.13 -3.85
C TYR A 212 6.83 14.59 -2.81
N THR A 213 5.76 13.81 -2.62
CA THR A 213 4.73 14.07 -1.62
C THR A 213 4.51 12.81 -0.80
N VAL A 214 4.44 12.96 0.52
CA VAL A 214 4.08 11.91 1.46
C VAL A 214 2.76 12.30 2.10
N THR A 215 1.74 11.46 1.95
CA THR A 215 0.40 11.71 2.50
C THR A 215 0.16 10.93 3.78
N ALA A 216 -0.87 11.29 4.52
CA ALA A 216 -1.36 10.56 5.68
C ALA A 216 -1.67 9.10 5.37
N HIS A 217 -2.15 8.81 4.15
CA HIS A 217 -2.39 7.44 3.70
C HIS A 217 -1.09 6.65 3.57
N ASP A 218 -0.05 7.25 2.98
CA ASP A 218 1.28 6.63 2.85
C ASP A 218 1.89 6.37 4.25
N MET A 219 1.65 7.28 5.20
CA MET A 219 2.05 7.16 6.61
C MET A 219 1.18 6.21 7.45
N GLY A 220 0.05 5.73 6.90
CA GLY A 220 -0.90 4.88 7.60
C GLY A 220 -1.67 5.57 8.73
N LEU A 221 -1.85 6.89 8.71
CA LEU A 221 -2.50 7.62 9.80
C LEU A 221 -4.01 7.38 9.86
N GLN A 222 -4.54 7.10 11.06
CA GLN A 222 -5.98 6.83 11.25
C GLN A 222 -6.82 8.10 11.43
N LYS A 223 -6.27 9.13 12.08
CA LYS A 223 -7.00 10.34 12.49
C LYS A 223 -6.74 11.53 11.58
N TRP A 224 -5.47 11.81 11.26
CA TRP A 224 -5.02 13.00 10.53
C TRP A 224 -4.95 12.75 9.01
N HIS A 225 -6.06 12.38 8.40
CA HIS A 225 -6.12 11.91 7.00
C HIS A 225 -5.74 12.95 5.94
N ASP A 226 -5.83 14.24 6.26
CA ASP A 226 -5.43 15.34 5.36
C ASP A 226 -3.98 15.79 5.56
N LEU A 227 -3.22 15.15 6.46
CA LEU A 227 -1.82 15.50 6.66
C LEU A 227 -1.01 15.14 5.42
N LYS A 228 -0.18 16.07 4.96
CA LYS A 228 0.78 15.80 3.89
C LYS A 228 2.06 16.60 4.07
N GLN A 229 3.16 16.01 3.62
CA GLN A 229 4.47 16.63 3.46
C GLN A 229 4.78 16.73 1.97
N GLU A 230 5.00 17.95 1.48
CA GLU A 230 5.46 18.21 0.12
C GLU A 230 6.94 18.62 0.18
N VAL A 231 7.80 17.82 -0.44
CA VAL A 231 9.23 18.05 -0.49
C VAL A 231 9.62 18.44 -1.89
N SER A 232 10.39 19.53 -2.01
CA SER A 232 10.97 19.97 -3.27
C SER A 232 12.40 20.43 -3.05
N GLY A 233 13.31 20.06 -3.94
CA GLY A 233 14.70 20.46 -3.79
C GLY A 233 15.45 20.50 -5.11
N GLN A 234 16.64 21.08 -5.03
CA GLN A 234 17.56 21.24 -6.14
C GLN A 234 18.97 20.88 -5.69
N CYS A 235 19.71 20.16 -6.52
CA CYS A 235 21.11 19.85 -6.30
C CYS A 235 21.94 20.31 -7.50
N LYS A 236 23.10 20.90 -7.23
CA LYS A 236 24.09 21.26 -8.25
C LYS A 236 25.39 20.50 -8.00
N VAL A 237 26.04 20.03 -9.06
CA VAL A 237 27.41 19.52 -8.99
C VAL A 237 28.34 20.69 -8.71
N ASP A 238 29.11 20.62 -7.63
CA ASP A 238 29.95 21.72 -7.16
C ASP A 238 31.41 21.23 -6.98
N SER A 239 32.24 21.55 -7.97
CA SER A 239 33.68 21.24 -7.93
C SER A 239 34.46 22.20 -7.04
N SER A 240 33.89 23.33 -6.63
CA SER A 240 34.60 24.33 -5.79
C SER A 240 34.83 23.85 -4.36
N TRP A 241 34.15 22.79 -3.93
CA TRP A 241 34.31 22.22 -2.59
C TRP A 241 35.60 21.44 -2.47
N PHE A 242 36.11 20.87 -3.57
CA PHE A 242 37.39 20.18 -3.55
C PHE A 242 38.51 21.21 -3.36
N SER A 243 39.25 21.10 -2.24
CA SER A 243 40.27 22.09 -1.90
C SER A 243 41.65 21.65 -2.36
N LYS A 244 42.06 20.44 -2.01
CA LYS A 244 43.38 19.89 -2.34
C LYS A 244 43.39 18.38 -2.16
N ASN A 245 44.31 17.75 -2.88
CA ASN A 245 44.77 16.40 -2.62
C ASN A 245 46.03 16.46 -1.72
N VAL A 246 46.14 15.56 -0.75
CA VAL A 246 47.31 15.40 0.13
C VAL A 246 47.87 13.99 -0.12
N PRO A 247 48.78 13.83 -1.09
CA PRO A 247 49.30 12.52 -1.50
C PRO A 247 49.95 11.74 -0.35
N GLU A 248 50.65 12.43 0.56
CA GLU A 248 51.39 11.80 1.66
C GLU A 248 50.46 11.14 2.69
N GLU A 249 49.22 11.62 2.78
CA GLU A 249 48.18 11.10 3.68
C GLU A 249 47.14 10.27 2.93
N ASP A 250 47.31 10.08 1.61
CA ASP A 250 46.33 9.40 0.76
C ASP A 250 44.93 10.01 0.96
N LEU A 251 44.80 11.33 0.87
CA LEU A 251 43.60 12.05 1.32
C LEU A 251 43.13 13.14 0.34
N ASP A 252 41.83 13.20 0.08
CA ASP A 252 41.17 14.38 -0.51
C ASP A 252 40.49 15.24 0.56
N VAL A 253 40.76 16.55 0.50
CA VAL A 253 40.22 17.53 1.46
C VAL A 253 39.15 18.38 0.78
N TYR A 254 37.94 18.34 1.34
CA TYR A 254 36.80 19.14 0.91
C TYR A 254 36.53 20.28 1.90
N ARG A 255 36.14 21.46 1.38
CA ARG A 255 35.70 22.64 2.13
C ARG A 255 34.28 23.03 1.71
N PRO A 256 33.26 22.37 2.28
CA PRO A 256 31.86 22.64 1.96
C PRO A 256 31.51 24.11 2.13
N TRP A 257 30.88 24.69 1.10
CA TRP A 257 30.48 26.11 1.06
C TRP A 257 31.62 27.12 1.29
N GLY A 258 32.87 26.72 1.08
CA GLY A 258 34.05 27.59 1.29
C GLY A 258 34.35 27.90 2.76
N LEU A 259 33.77 27.13 3.70
CA LEU A 259 33.96 27.36 5.13
C LEU A 259 35.27 26.70 5.61
N ALA A 260 36.27 27.53 5.94
CA ALA A 260 37.59 27.04 6.34
C ALA A 260 37.59 26.19 7.64
N ASN A 261 36.60 26.41 8.52
CA ASN A 261 36.44 25.69 9.79
C ASN A 261 35.67 24.35 9.64
N LYS A 262 35.25 23.99 8.43
CA LYS A 262 34.58 22.73 8.13
C LYS A 262 35.33 22.04 7.00
N THR A 263 36.14 21.07 7.36
CA THR A 263 36.79 20.17 6.41
C THR A 263 36.12 18.80 6.46
N VAL A 264 36.01 18.17 5.30
CA VAL A 264 35.64 16.75 5.19
C VAL A 264 36.76 16.05 4.45
N ASP A 265 37.26 15.02 5.10
CA ASP A 265 38.46 14.30 4.70
C ASP A 265 38.05 12.93 4.13
N VAL A 266 38.45 12.66 2.89
CA VAL A 266 38.12 11.45 2.09
C VAL A 266 39.39 10.63 1.92
N VAL A 267 39.60 9.63 2.79
CA VAL A 267 40.85 8.85 2.91
C VAL A 267 40.86 7.63 1.97
N TYR A 268 41.90 7.53 1.13
CA TYR A 268 41.98 6.53 0.06
C TYR A 268 42.29 5.11 0.54
N ASP A 269 43.17 4.90 1.54
CA ASP A 269 43.59 3.55 1.93
C ASP A 269 42.42 2.69 2.46
N GLY A 270 41.41 3.34 3.04
CA GLY A 270 40.12 2.73 3.40
C GLY A 270 39.15 2.61 2.23
N GLU A 271 39.14 3.59 1.32
CA GLU A 271 38.23 3.60 0.17
C GLU A 271 38.56 2.51 -0.85
N ARG A 272 39.83 2.23 -1.15
CA ARG A 272 40.19 1.21 -2.15
C ARG A 272 39.70 -0.20 -1.80
N LYS A 273 39.43 -0.47 -0.51
CA LYS A 273 39.01 -1.79 0.01
C LYS A 273 37.51 -1.91 0.28
N THR A 274 36.82 -0.79 0.43
CA THR A 274 35.38 -0.75 0.75
C THR A 274 34.54 -0.65 -0.52
N ALA A 275 33.22 -0.65 -0.47
CA ALA A 275 32.38 -0.33 -1.64
C ALA A 275 32.20 1.20 -1.78
N PRO A 276 31.92 1.74 -2.99
CA PRO A 276 31.59 3.15 -3.16
C PRO A 276 30.47 3.60 -2.22
N SER A 277 30.64 4.74 -1.57
CA SER A 277 29.67 5.27 -0.62
C SER A 277 29.59 6.79 -0.72
N ALA A 278 28.67 7.41 0.02
CA ALA A 278 28.55 8.84 0.14
C ALA A 278 28.32 9.24 1.60
N THR A 279 28.76 10.45 1.93
CA THR A 279 28.46 11.12 3.20
C THR A 279 27.66 12.38 2.90
N ALA A 280 26.56 12.55 3.64
CA ALA A 280 25.75 13.75 3.59
C ALA A 280 26.04 14.65 4.79
N ILE A 281 26.18 15.94 4.53
CA ILE A 281 26.50 16.94 5.54
C ILE A 281 25.40 18.01 5.61
N PRO A 282 24.84 18.30 6.80
CA PRO A 282 23.93 19.43 6.95
C PRO A 282 24.70 20.74 6.87
N PHE A 283 24.04 21.81 6.43
CA PHE A 283 24.62 23.14 6.47
C PHE A 283 24.79 23.60 7.94
N PRO A 284 25.97 24.13 8.32
CA PRO A 284 26.34 24.32 9.73
C PRO A 284 25.50 25.34 10.50
N TYR A 285 24.71 26.17 9.83
CA TYR A 285 23.79 27.14 10.47
C TYR A 285 22.36 26.64 10.61
N ALA A 286 22.08 25.37 10.28
CA ALA A 286 20.79 24.75 10.54
C ALA A 286 20.69 24.27 12.00
N GLU A 287 20.92 25.17 12.97
CA GLU A 287 20.57 24.85 14.36
C GLU A 287 19.06 24.56 14.43
N PRO A 288 18.62 23.55 15.19
CA PRO A 288 17.19 23.28 15.40
C PRO A 288 16.41 24.54 15.81
N ASN A 289 17.04 25.39 16.63
CA ASN A 289 16.50 26.67 17.09
C ASN A 289 16.25 27.68 15.96
N PHE A 290 17.05 27.64 14.88
CA PHE A 290 16.84 28.49 13.72
C PHE A 290 15.53 28.16 13.01
N LEU A 291 15.09 26.89 13.04
CA LEU A 291 13.88 26.45 12.36
C LEU A 291 12.61 26.82 13.11
N ILE A 292 12.64 26.97 14.44
CA ILE A 292 11.43 27.17 15.27
C ILE A 292 10.54 28.33 14.79
N ASN A 293 11.11 29.38 14.17
CA ASN A 293 10.34 30.53 13.66
C ASN A 293 10.43 30.75 12.14
N ASN A 294 11.23 29.95 11.44
CA ASN A 294 11.54 30.17 10.03
C ASN A 294 10.96 29.07 9.14
N LYS A 295 10.76 29.41 7.87
CA LYS A 295 10.41 28.44 6.84
C LYS A 295 11.55 27.42 6.70
N ALA A 296 11.20 26.14 6.59
CA ALA A 296 12.13 25.04 6.39
C ALA A 296 12.77 25.11 4.99
N GLU A 297 13.78 25.97 4.83
CA GLU A 297 14.70 25.95 3.70
C GLU A 297 16.02 25.35 4.18
N HIS A 298 16.20 24.08 3.88
CA HIS A 298 17.37 23.33 4.28
C HIS A 298 18.44 23.40 3.19
N ARG A 299 19.69 23.52 3.63
CA ARG A 299 20.87 23.37 2.77
C ARG A 299 21.65 22.17 3.24
N TYR A 300 22.12 21.34 2.32
CA TYR A 300 22.93 20.18 2.63
C TYR A 300 23.86 19.83 1.49
N GLY A 301 24.90 19.05 1.79
CA GLY A 301 25.90 18.59 0.85
C GLY A 301 25.93 17.08 0.76
N ILE A 302 26.34 16.55 -0.38
CA ILE A 302 26.69 15.12 -0.55
C ILE A 302 28.10 15.03 -1.10
N ILE A 303 28.98 14.36 -0.38
CA ILE A 303 30.35 14.06 -0.79
C ILE A 303 30.44 12.58 -1.11
N VAL A 304 30.95 12.27 -2.29
CA VAL A 304 31.08 10.89 -2.78
C VAL A 304 32.44 10.32 -2.36
N HIS A 305 32.44 9.11 -1.84
CA HIS A 305 33.62 8.30 -1.49
C HIS A 305 33.86 7.27 -2.58
N SER A 306 34.19 7.74 -3.78
CA SER A 306 34.45 6.91 -4.96
C SER A 306 35.89 6.97 -5.46
N SER A 307 36.72 7.85 -4.90
CA SER A 307 38.04 8.19 -5.42
C SER A 307 39.04 7.05 -5.33
N HIS A 308 39.91 6.94 -6.34
CA HIS A 308 40.95 5.91 -6.46
C HIS A 308 40.46 4.46 -6.45
N ARG A 309 39.16 4.23 -6.63
CA ARG A 309 38.59 2.88 -6.72
C ARG A 309 38.82 2.28 -8.10
N ALA A 310 39.20 1.01 -8.10
CA ALA A 310 39.42 0.21 -9.29
C ALA A 310 38.11 0.02 -10.09
N SER A 311 38.16 0.20 -11.42
CA SER A 311 37.03 -0.05 -12.32
C SER A 311 37.47 -0.80 -13.58
N TYR A 312 36.71 -1.82 -13.96
CA TYR A 312 37.01 -2.60 -15.16
C TYR A 312 36.55 -1.91 -16.46
N ARG A 313 35.72 -0.86 -16.38
CA ARG A 313 35.32 -0.01 -17.53
C ARG A 313 35.53 1.47 -17.26
N LEU A 314 35.65 2.25 -18.34
CA LEU A 314 35.81 3.70 -18.27
C LEU A 314 34.49 4.38 -17.87
N GLY A 315 34.54 5.18 -16.81
CA GLY A 315 33.45 6.04 -16.36
C GLY A 315 33.60 7.47 -16.87
N THR A 316 32.49 8.12 -17.21
CA THR A 316 32.45 9.52 -17.67
C THR A 316 31.57 10.43 -16.80
N ASP A 317 30.79 9.84 -15.90
CA ASP A 317 29.95 10.58 -14.96
C ASP A 317 30.83 11.32 -13.94
N PRO A 318 30.53 12.58 -13.54
CA PRO A 318 31.42 13.35 -12.67
C PRO A 318 31.84 12.64 -11.38
N TRP A 319 30.97 11.82 -10.76
CA TRP A 319 31.30 11.05 -9.55
C TRP A 319 32.16 9.81 -9.82
N TYR A 320 32.10 9.27 -11.04
CA TYR A 320 32.73 7.99 -11.41
C TYR A 320 33.74 8.12 -12.54
N GLN A 321 34.13 9.35 -12.88
CA GLN A 321 35.06 9.60 -13.96
C GLN A 321 36.39 8.92 -13.67
N THR A 322 36.83 8.09 -14.62
CA THR A 322 38.03 7.27 -14.46
C THR A 322 39.22 7.85 -15.21
N GLU A 323 40.40 7.56 -14.69
CA GLU A 323 41.69 7.70 -15.36
C GLU A 323 42.32 6.31 -15.58
N THR A 324 43.24 6.24 -16.52
CA THR A 324 44.06 5.03 -16.71
C THR A 324 45.07 4.92 -15.57
N PHE A 325 45.34 3.70 -15.12
CA PHE A 325 46.27 3.45 -14.02
C PHE A 325 47.16 2.25 -14.32
N THR A 326 48.44 2.34 -13.96
CA THR A 326 49.39 1.23 -14.05
C THR A 326 49.85 0.81 -12.67
N THR A 327 50.06 -0.49 -12.43
CA THR A 327 50.45 -1.05 -11.14
C THR A 327 51.79 -0.56 -10.59
N ARG A 328 52.59 0.11 -11.42
CA ARG A 328 53.85 0.73 -10.98
C ARG A 328 53.64 2.01 -10.18
N ASP A 329 52.46 2.62 -10.28
CA ASP A 329 52.20 3.94 -9.73
C ASP A 329 51.73 3.90 -8.25
N ASN A 330 51.45 2.72 -7.67
CA ASN A 330 51.14 2.59 -6.24
C ASN A 330 51.33 1.17 -5.66
N GLU A 331 52.13 1.02 -4.59
CA GLU A 331 52.42 -0.28 -3.95
C GLU A 331 51.22 -0.88 -3.20
N THR A 332 50.27 -0.06 -2.75
CA THR A 332 49.06 -0.51 -2.05
C THR A 332 48.07 -1.24 -2.97
N ASP A 333 48.06 -0.92 -4.27
CA ASP A 333 47.16 -1.51 -5.28
C ASP A 333 47.77 -2.76 -5.95
N ALA A 334 49.06 -3.01 -5.74
CA ALA A 334 49.80 -4.17 -6.27
C ALA A 334 49.33 -5.52 -5.69
N ARG A 335 48.41 -5.52 -4.71
CA ARG A 335 47.77 -6.74 -4.15
C ARG A 335 46.60 -7.25 -4.99
N ILE A 336 46.14 -6.50 -6.00
CA ILE A 336 45.13 -6.99 -6.94
C ILE A 336 45.84 -7.82 -8.02
N ASN A 337 45.61 -9.14 -8.03
CA ASN A 337 46.28 -10.10 -8.92
C ASN A 337 46.14 -9.77 -10.43
N THR A 338 45.10 -9.03 -10.80
CA THR A 338 44.88 -8.46 -12.14
C THR A 338 44.41 -7.02 -11.98
N PRO A 339 45.31 -6.04 -11.97
CA PRO A 339 44.93 -4.65 -11.76
C PRO A 339 44.01 -4.20 -12.90
N PRO A 340 42.82 -3.68 -12.61
CA PRO A 340 42.00 -3.07 -13.64
C PRO A 340 42.77 -1.89 -14.23
N GLY A 341 42.73 -1.75 -15.55
CA GLY A 341 43.46 -0.68 -16.25
C GLY A 341 42.95 0.74 -15.98
N ASN A 342 41.87 0.87 -15.20
CA ASN A 342 41.24 2.14 -14.86
C ASN A 342 40.95 2.24 -13.37
N ARG A 343 41.03 3.47 -12.84
CA ARG A 343 40.56 3.83 -11.50
C ARG A 343 39.78 5.13 -11.54
N VAL A 344 38.91 5.36 -10.57
CA VAL A 344 38.23 6.66 -10.41
C VAL A 344 39.26 7.72 -10.04
N MET A 345 39.19 8.89 -10.69
CA MET A 345 40.07 10.02 -10.39
C MET A 345 39.85 10.54 -8.95
N GLY A 346 40.90 11.07 -8.32
CA GLY A 346 40.78 11.86 -7.08
C GLY A 346 39.93 13.13 -7.27
N GLY A 347 39.52 13.75 -6.16
CA GLY A 347 38.85 15.05 -6.13
C GLY A 347 37.50 15.07 -6.87
N ARG A 348 36.67 14.04 -6.71
CA ARG A 348 35.34 13.99 -7.35
C ARG A 348 34.44 15.11 -6.82
N PRO A 349 33.64 15.78 -7.66
CA PRO A 349 32.86 16.93 -7.24
C PRO A 349 31.74 16.53 -6.28
N ALA A 350 31.46 17.40 -5.31
CA ALA A 350 30.35 17.22 -4.37
C ALA A 350 29.02 17.65 -5.00
N LEU A 351 27.90 17.36 -4.33
CA LEU A 351 26.61 17.99 -4.61
C LEU A 351 26.30 19.03 -3.54
N SER A 352 25.99 20.25 -3.95
CA SER A 352 25.39 21.27 -3.08
C SER A 352 23.89 21.29 -3.33
N CYS A 353 23.10 21.02 -2.30
CA CYS A 353 21.65 20.90 -2.40
C CYS A 353 20.90 21.91 -1.53
N THR A 354 19.70 22.27 -1.98
CA THR A 354 18.69 23.01 -1.22
C THR A 354 17.38 22.21 -1.23
N GLN A 355 16.65 22.19 -0.12
CA GLN A 355 15.38 21.48 0.04
C GLN A 355 14.39 22.34 0.81
N ASN A 356 13.15 22.40 0.31
CA ASN A 356 12.00 23.02 0.94
C ASN A 356 11.01 21.93 1.34
N ASP A 357 10.66 21.92 2.63
CA ASP A 357 9.69 20.99 3.20
C ASP A 357 8.44 21.77 3.62
N VAL A 358 7.31 21.47 2.99
CA VAL A 358 6.03 22.12 3.29
C VAL A 358 5.09 21.10 3.90
N TRP A 359 4.73 21.32 5.16
CA TRP A 359 3.71 20.54 5.85
C TRP A 359 2.36 21.19 5.69
N SER A 360 1.31 20.40 5.53
CA SER A 360 -0.06 20.94 5.55
C SER A 360 -1.06 19.94 6.09
N TYR A 361 -2.11 20.49 6.72
CA TYR A 361 -3.21 19.75 7.31
C TYR A 361 -4.48 20.59 7.23
N ASN A 362 -5.59 20.00 6.75
CA ASN A 362 -6.90 20.66 6.63
C ASN A 362 -6.84 22.02 5.90
N GLY A 363 -6.02 22.11 4.84
CA GLY A 363 -5.82 23.33 4.04
C GLY A 363 -4.83 24.34 4.63
N THR A 364 -4.45 24.21 5.90
CA THR A 364 -3.44 25.06 6.55
C THR A 364 -2.04 24.57 6.22
N GLN A 365 -1.13 25.46 5.84
CA GLN A 365 0.29 25.17 5.65
C GLN A 365 1.10 25.60 6.88
N PHE A 366 2.08 24.79 7.25
CA PHE A 366 3.00 25.04 8.35
C PHE A 366 4.40 25.28 7.80
N LYS A 367 5.15 26.17 8.43
CA LYS A 367 6.49 26.59 8.01
C LYS A 367 7.52 25.48 8.15
N ASN A 368 7.36 24.62 9.14
CA ASN A 368 8.28 23.56 9.51
C ASN A 368 7.58 22.51 10.41
N ILE A 369 8.32 21.47 10.80
CA ILE A 369 7.79 20.40 11.65
C ILE A 369 7.45 20.86 13.08
N TYR A 370 8.19 21.80 13.65
CA TYR A 370 7.96 22.29 15.02
C TYR A 370 6.62 23.01 15.12
N GLU A 371 6.30 23.88 14.15
CA GLU A 371 5.00 24.55 14.09
C GLU A 371 3.87 23.55 13.90
N LEU A 372 4.03 22.51 13.05
CA LEU A 372 3.03 21.46 12.89
C LEU A 372 2.77 20.70 14.21
N THR A 373 3.83 20.40 14.95
CA THR A 373 3.76 19.63 16.20
C THR A 373 3.45 20.46 17.45
N ASP A 374 3.29 21.77 17.31
CA ASP A 374 2.88 22.65 18.40
C ASP A 374 1.47 22.26 18.88
N GLU A 375 1.28 22.18 20.21
CA GLU A 375 0.02 21.79 20.82
C GLU A 375 -1.15 22.71 20.44
N ALA A 376 -0.87 23.98 20.11
CA ALA A 376 -1.86 24.95 19.65
C ALA A 376 -2.38 24.65 18.24
N ASN A 377 -1.62 23.89 17.44
CA ASN A 377 -1.95 23.56 16.05
C ASN A 377 -2.54 22.15 15.94
N ILE A 378 -1.76 21.13 16.28
CA ILE A 378 -2.20 19.74 16.25
C ILE A 378 -1.72 19.01 17.50
N LYS A 379 -2.67 18.52 18.29
CA LYS A 379 -2.37 17.70 19.47
C LYS A 379 -1.97 16.28 19.08
N PHE A 380 -0.67 16.06 18.88
CA PHE A 380 -0.08 14.73 18.74
C PHE A 380 0.31 14.14 20.11
N PRO A 381 0.40 12.79 20.24
CA PRO A 381 1.09 12.17 21.36
C PRO A 381 2.57 12.61 21.41
N GLU A 382 3.15 12.74 22.60
CA GLU A 382 4.54 13.19 22.78
C GLU A 382 5.55 12.28 22.05
N GLY A 383 5.32 10.97 22.04
CA GLY A 383 6.11 10.04 21.24
C GLY A 383 6.10 10.36 19.75
N TRP A 384 4.97 10.81 19.19
CA TRP A 384 4.89 11.22 17.79
C TRP A 384 5.57 12.57 17.55
N VAL A 385 5.39 13.53 18.44
CA VAL A 385 6.09 14.82 18.38
C VAL A 385 7.60 14.58 18.33
N THR A 386 8.10 13.73 19.22
CA THR A 386 9.52 13.38 19.31
C THR A 386 10.02 12.71 18.03
N GLN A 387 9.33 11.68 17.53
CA GLN A 387 9.75 11.03 16.28
C GLN A 387 9.70 11.98 15.09
N LEU A 388 8.62 12.74 14.94
CA LEU A 388 8.44 13.64 13.81
C LEU A 388 9.52 14.72 13.81
N GLN A 389 9.82 15.32 14.96
CA GLN A 389 10.91 16.28 15.07
C GLN A 389 12.28 15.64 14.85
N MET A 390 12.51 14.41 15.33
CA MET A 390 13.75 13.68 15.08
C MET A 390 13.98 13.44 13.58
N ASP A 391 12.98 12.90 12.88
CA ASP A 391 13.10 12.46 11.49
C ASP A 391 12.98 13.61 10.46
N PHE A 392 12.31 14.71 10.83
CA PHE A 392 11.96 15.79 9.90
C PHE A 392 12.42 17.18 10.38
N SER A 393 13.31 17.27 11.37
CA SER A 393 14.02 18.51 11.68
C SER A 393 15.00 18.93 10.59
N GLY A 394 15.40 18.00 9.72
CA GLY A 394 16.23 18.28 8.56
C GLY A 394 15.89 17.36 7.38
N PRO A 395 16.60 17.52 6.25
CA PRO A 395 16.39 16.69 5.07
C PRO A 395 16.67 15.22 5.39
N ARG A 396 15.62 14.39 5.33
CA ARG A 396 15.72 12.97 5.65
C ARG A 396 16.70 12.18 4.77
N ILE A 397 17.01 12.69 3.58
CA ILE A 397 18.05 12.13 2.72
C ILE A 397 19.42 12.10 3.39
N ILE A 398 19.71 13.03 4.31
CA ILE A 398 20.97 13.06 5.07
C ILE A 398 21.07 11.82 5.96
N GLU A 399 20.02 11.56 6.73
CA GLU A 399 19.92 10.38 7.59
C GLU A 399 19.99 9.09 6.76
N VAL A 400 19.29 9.04 5.63
CA VAL A 400 19.32 7.87 4.72
C VAL A 400 20.71 7.61 4.16
N ILE A 401 21.45 8.64 3.74
CA ILE A 401 22.81 8.48 3.20
C ILE A 401 23.76 8.01 4.31
N ASN A 402 23.77 8.72 5.45
CA ASN A 402 24.73 8.46 6.52
C ASN A 402 24.46 7.12 7.22
N SER A 403 23.17 6.77 7.43
CA SER A 403 22.79 5.51 8.07
C SER A 403 23.02 4.29 7.19
N ALA A 404 23.07 4.47 5.87
CA ALA A 404 23.35 3.39 4.94
C ALA A 404 24.83 3.03 4.85
N GLY A 405 25.74 3.92 5.29
CA GLY A 405 27.18 3.70 5.25
C GLY A 405 27.67 3.27 3.87
N SER A 406 28.29 2.09 3.77
CA SER A 406 28.82 1.53 2.52
C SER A 406 27.76 1.16 1.49
N SER A 407 26.47 1.15 1.84
CA SER A 407 25.37 0.82 0.94
C SER A 407 24.61 2.05 0.43
N SER A 408 25.11 3.26 0.69
CA SER A 408 24.44 4.52 0.30
C SER A 408 24.37 4.75 -1.21
N LEU A 409 25.31 4.21 -1.99
CA LEU A 409 25.28 4.30 -3.47
C LEU A 409 24.83 2.99 -4.13
N ALA A 410 24.20 3.10 -5.30
CA ALA A 410 23.80 1.95 -6.11
C ALA A 410 25.03 1.19 -6.65
N SER A 411 26.10 1.93 -6.95
CA SER A 411 27.39 1.39 -7.39
C SER A 411 28.04 0.43 -6.37
N ALA A 412 27.65 0.49 -5.10
CA ALA A 412 28.07 -0.47 -4.09
C ALA A 412 27.59 -1.90 -4.38
N THR A 413 26.49 -2.07 -5.11
CA THR A 413 25.90 -3.39 -5.40
C THR A 413 26.69 -4.18 -6.46
N THR A 414 27.48 -3.49 -7.29
CA THR A 414 28.34 -4.09 -8.32
C THR A 414 29.81 -4.18 -7.89
N PHE A 415 30.13 -3.79 -6.65
CA PHE A 415 31.47 -3.88 -6.10
C PHE A 415 31.80 -5.32 -5.69
N VAL A 416 32.61 -5.99 -6.49
CA VAL A 416 33.01 -7.39 -6.27
C VAL A 416 34.53 -7.50 -6.42
N GLY A 417 35.20 -8.09 -5.42
CA GLY A 417 36.63 -8.34 -5.49
C GLY A 417 37.51 -7.08 -5.56
N GLY A 418 37.04 -5.94 -5.02
CA GLY A 418 37.80 -4.68 -5.06
C GLY A 418 37.54 -3.82 -6.29
N VAL A 419 36.67 -4.25 -7.20
CA VAL A 419 36.42 -3.59 -8.48
C VAL A 419 34.91 -3.39 -8.68
N PHE A 420 34.51 -2.29 -9.33
CA PHE A 420 33.12 -2.04 -9.73
C PHE A 420 33.04 -1.54 -11.19
N ASP A 421 31.81 -1.29 -11.66
CA ASP A 421 31.54 -0.77 -12.99
C ASP A 421 31.31 0.75 -12.98
N ALA A 422 32.34 1.54 -13.32
CA ALA A 422 32.21 2.98 -13.40
C ALA A 422 31.42 3.47 -14.65
N GLU A 423 31.27 2.65 -15.70
CA GLU A 423 30.52 3.02 -16.92
C GLU A 423 29.02 3.08 -16.63
N THR A 424 28.52 2.10 -15.87
CA THR A 424 27.09 2.00 -15.53
C THR A 424 26.69 2.85 -14.32
N SER A 425 27.67 3.26 -13.51
CA SER A 425 27.47 4.10 -12.32
C SER A 425 27.26 5.58 -12.71
N LYS A 426 26.16 6.19 -12.24
CA LYS A 426 25.78 7.56 -12.59
C LYS A 426 25.15 8.27 -11.40
N ILE A 427 25.46 9.56 -11.20
CA ILE A 427 24.81 10.42 -10.17
C ILE A 427 23.29 10.30 -10.23
N GLU A 428 22.73 10.31 -11.44
CA GLU A 428 21.27 10.24 -11.63
C GLU A 428 20.65 8.94 -11.07
N VAL A 429 21.33 7.80 -11.25
CA VAL A 429 20.85 6.50 -10.76
C VAL A 429 20.90 6.48 -9.24
N ASP A 430 22.03 6.92 -8.66
CA ASP A 430 22.20 7.00 -7.21
C ASP A 430 21.20 7.95 -6.56
N MET A 431 21.00 9.15 -7.14
CA MET A 431 20.07 10.12 -6.61
C MET A 431 18.62 9.66 -6.71
N LYS A 432 18.20 9.04 -7.82
CA LYS A 432 16.86 8.45 -7.94
C LYS A 432 16.62 7.37 -6.89
N ARG A 433 17.61 6.49 -6.67
CA ARG A 433 17.56 5.46 -5.62
C ARG A 433 17.47 6.07 -4.23
N LEU A 434 18.35 7.01 -3.89
CA LEU A 434 18.39 7.68 -2.59
C LEU A 434 17.11 8.46 -2.29
N LEU A 435 16.57 9.19 -3.27
CA LEU A 435 15.29 9.89 -3.14
C LEU A 435 14.12 8.91 -2.97
N THR A 436 14.15 7.78 -3.69
CA THR A 436 13.16 6.70 -3.52
C THR A 436 13.22 6.11 -2.12
N ALA A 437 14.41 5.80 -1.62
CA ALA A 437 14.59 5.33 -0.26
C ALA A 437 14.17 6.38 0.77
N THR A 438 14.42 7.67 0.50
CA THR A 438 13.99 8.77 1.36
C THR A 438 12.48 8.88 1.44
N TRP A 439 11.77 8.82 0.30
CA TRP A 439 10.31 8.79 0.28
C TRP A 439 9.75 7.59 1.04
N ILE A 440 10.32 6.40 0.82
CA ILE A 440 9.93 5.16 1.54
C ILE A 440 10.15 5.31 3.04
N SER A 441 11.30 5.84 3.45
CA SER A 441 11.61 6.07 4.86
C SER A 441 10.63 7.06 5.49
N SER A 442 10.31 8.15 4.80
CA SER A 442 9.30 9.14 5.24
C SER A 442 7.90 8.53 5.36
N ALA A 443 7.46 7.78 4.35
CA ALA A 443 6.17 7.09 4.35
C ALA A 443 6.08 6.05 5.49
N TYR A 444 7.18 5.35 5.81
CA TYR A 444 7.17 4.31 6.83
C TYR A 444 7.71 4.73 8.19
N THR A 445 7.78 6.04 8.48
CA THR A 445 8.17 6.58 9.78
C THR A 445 7.50 5.85 10.95
N PHE A 446 6.18 5.82 10.97
CA PHE A 446 5.42 5.21 12.08
C PHE A 446 5.52 3.69 12.09
N ARG A 447 5.57 3.06 10.92
CA ARG A 447 5.79 1.62 10.80
C ARG A 447 7.15 1.21 11.38
N ASN A 448 8.19 2.01 11.16
CA ASN A 448 9.53 1.73 11.67
C ASN A 448 9.57 1.71 13.20
N MET A 449 8.72 2.48 13.89
CA MET A 449 8.61 2.45 15.36
C MET A 449 8.23 1.06 15.91
N LEU A 450 7.60 0.19 15.11
CA LEU A 450 7.21 -1.17 15.50
C LEU A 450 8.28 -2.22 15.20
N MET A 451 9.36 -1.82 14.52
CA MET A 451 10.43 -2.69 14.06
C MET A 451 11.73 -2.46 14.83
N VAL A 452 11.69 -1.61 15.86
CA VAL A 452 12.81 -1.31 16.72
C VAL A 452 12.75 -2.22 17.95
N ASP A 453 13.88 -2.83 18.29
CA ASP A 453 14.00 -3.63 19.51
C ASP A 453 14.44 -2.76 20.69
N ALA A 454 13.92 -3.04 21.88
CA ALA A 454 14.18 -2.29 23.10
C ALA A 454 15.57 -2.60 23.71
N GLU A 455 16.34 -3.51 23.12
CA GLU A 455 17.61 -4.02 23.65
C GLU A 455 18.75 -2.96 23.71
N GLN A 456 18.61 -1.79 23.09
CA GLN A 456 19.67 -0.78 23.04
C GLN A 456 19.80 0.10 24.31
N ASN A 457 19.04 -0.20 25.37
CA ASN A 457 19.06 0.55 26.64
C ASN A 457 18.83 2.07 26.46
N ILE A 458 18.00 2.44 25.48
CA ILE A 458 17.52 3.80 25.25
C ILE A 458 16.07 3.87 25.73
N ASP A 459 15.74 4.94 26.47
CA ASP A 459 14.37 5.16 26.96
C ASP A 459 13.37 5.29 25.81
N ASN A 460 12.22 4.63 25.96
CA ASN A 460 11.12 4.71 25.01
C ASN A 460 10.16 5.85 25.36
N VAL A 461 10.15 6.91 24.54
CA VAL A 461 9.26 8.08 24.72
C VAL A 461 7.80 7.75 24.38
N ALA A 462 7.51 6.63 23.72
CA ALA A 462 6.14 6.17 23.49
C ALA A 462 5.45 5.66 24.76
N LEU A 463 6.18 5.50 25.88
CA LEU A 463 5.64 5.10 27.17
C LEU A 463 5.47 6.29 28.11
N LYS A 464 4.44 6.24 28.95
CA LYS A 464 4.28 7.12 30.11
C LYS A 464 5.30 6.71 31.18
N GLY A 465 5.55 7.59 32.17
CA GLY A 465 6.44 7.27 33.30
C GLY A 465 6.06 6.03 34.12
N THR A 466 4.84 5.49 33.92
CA THR A 466 4.33 4.24 34.52
C THR A 466 4.66 2.98 33.70
N GLY A 467 5.33 3.11 32.55
CA GLY A 467 5.61 2.01 31.61
C GLY A 467 4.42 1.62 30.71
N GLN A 468 3.27 2.27 30.86
CA GLN A 468 2.11 2.09 29.97
C GLN A 468 2.25 2.93 28.70
N PRO A 469 1.74 2.51 27.54
CA PRO A 469 1.81 3.29 26.31
C PRO A 469 1.06 4.63 26.43
N GLN A 470 1.55 5.63 25.71
CA GLN A 470 0.88 6.92 25.57
C GLN A 470 -0.44 6.80 24.81
N ASP A 471 -1.43 7.63 25.18
CA ASP A 471 -2.75 7.56 24.54
C ASP A 471 -2.65 8.04 23.10
N GLY A 472 -3.07 7.18 22.17
CA GLY A 472 -3.10 7.48 20.74
C GLY A 472 -1.76 7.31 20.01
N VAL A 473 -0.72 6.78 20.69
CA VAL A 473 0.58 6.49 20.05
C VAL A 473 0.48 5.41 18.96
N ASP A 474 -0.61 4.64 18.96
CA ASP A 474 -0.99 3.59 18.04
C ASP A 474 -1.99 4.01 16.95
N LEU A 475 -2.27 5.32 16.80
CA LEU A 475 -3.23 5.86 15.82
C LEU A 475 -2.72 5.83 14.36
N PHE A 476 -1.97 4.79 14.02
CA PHE A 476 -1.53 4.46 12.68
C PHE A 476 -1.79 2.98 12.38
N VAL A 477 -1.73 2.61 11.10
CA VAL A 477 -1.93 1.25 10.61
C VAL A 477 -0.66 0.75 9.94
N VAL A 478 -0.47 -0.56 9.97
CA VAL A 478 0.63 -1.23 9.27
C VAL A 478 0.09 -2.20 8.23
N SER A 479 0.73 -2.21 7.06
CA SER A 479 0.48 -3.18 6.00
C SER A 479 1.25 -4.47 6.29
N THR A 480 0.56 -5.61 6.29
CA THR A 480 1.16 -6.94 6.47
C THR A 480 0.31 -8.02 5.79
N PRO A 481 0.93 -9.00 5.09
CA PRO A 481 0.20 -10.10 4.45
C PRO A 481 -0.51 -11.04 5.44
N GLN A 482 -0.16 -10.94 6.73
CA GLN A 482 -0.66 -11.82 7.79
C GLN A 482 -2.09 -11.46 8.25
N VAL A 483 -2.59 -10.28 7.88
CA VAL A 483 -3.92 -9.79 8.26
C VAL A 483 -4.80 -9.54 7.04
N ALA A 484 -6.10 -9.65 7.27
CA ALA A 484 -7.14 -9.18 6.36
C ALA A 484 -7.97 -8.10 7.08
N THR A 485 -8.14 -6.96 6.44
CA THR A 485 -8.97 -5.86 6.94
C THR A 485 -10.39 -6.01 6.43
N LEU A 486 -11.36 -6.15 7.33
CA LEU A 486 -12.76 -6.30 6.96
C LEU A 486 -13.49 -4.96 7.08
N ARG A 487 -14.28 -4.60 6.06
CA ARG A 487 -15.16 -3.42 6.11
C ARG A 487 -16.35 -3.68 7.04
N LEU A 488 -16.53 -2.85 8.07
CA LEU A 488 -17.64 -3.02 9.00
C LEU A 488 -19.01 -2.74 8.34
N SER A 489 -19.06 -1.85 7.36
CA SER A 489 -20.28 -1.57 6.60
C SER A 489 -20.82 -2.82 5.90
N VAL A 490 -19.94 -3.58 5.23
CA VAL A 490 -20.30 -4.84 4.55
C VAL A 490 -20.61 -5.94 5.57
N LEU A 491 -19.81 -6.02 6.63
CA LEU A 491 -19.98 -7.00 7.71
C LEU A 491 -21.36 -6.90 8.39
N PHE A 492 -21.91 -5.71 8.57
CA PHE A 492 -23.25 -5.58 9.19
C PHE A 492 -24.39 -5.48 8.18
N ALA A 493 -24.17 -4.83 7.03
CA ALA A 493 -25.25 -4.61 6.06
C ALA A 493 -25.76 -5.90 5.44
N ILE A 494 -24.90 -6.86 5.07
CA ILE A 494 -25.33 -8.06 4.36
C ILE A 494 -26.18 -8.99 5.24
N PRO A 495 -25.76 -9.36 6.48
CA PRO A 495 -26.62 -10.13 7.37
C PRO A 495 -27.91 -9.39 7.73
N GLY A 496 -27.84 -8.06 7.92
CA GLY A 496 -29.01 -7.23 8.17
C GLY A 496 -30.03 -7.26 7.02
N LEU A 497 -29.57 -7.13 5.77
CA LEU A 497 -30.41 -7.26 4.59
C LEU A 497 -31.01 -8.66 4.47
N LEU A 498 -30.24 -9.72 4.70
CA LEU A 498 -30.75 -11.09 4.68
C LEU A 498 -31.87 -11.27 5.71
N ALA A 499 -31.68 -10.82 6.95
CA ALA A 499 -32.69 -10.87 8.00
C ALA A 499 -33.94 -10.09 7.61
N PHE A 500 -33.77 -8.86 7.08
CA PHE A 500 -34.86 -8.02 6.62
C PHE A 500 -35.69 -8.67 5.50
N PHE A 501 -35.04 -9.16 4.43
CA PHE A 501 -35.77 -9.78 3.32
C PHE A 501 -36.40 -11.12 3.71
N THR A 502 -35.78 -11.88 4.60
CA THR A 502 -36.37 -13.11 5.15
C THR A 502 -37.63 -12.79 5.96
N PHE A 503 -37.60 -11.71 6.75
CA PHE A 503 -38.76 -11.22 7.49
C PHE A 503 -39.88 -10.75 6.55
N VAL A 504 -39.55 -9.98 5.51
CA VAL A 504 -40.52 -9.53 4.48
C VAL A 504 -41.16 -10.73 3.79
N LEU A 505 -40.35 -11.73 3.38
CA LEU A 505 -40.86 -12.96 2.79
C LEU A 505 -41.81 -13.69 3.77
N GLY A 506 -41.46 -13.76 5.05
CA GLY A 506 -42.31 -14.28 6.12
C GLY A 506 -43.67 -13.58 6.19
N ILE A 507 -43.68 -12.24 6.22
CA ILE A 507 -44.93 -11.46 6.22
C ILE A 507 -45.76 -11.75 4.98
N LEU A 508 -45.15 -11.71 3.78
CA LEU A 508 -45.85 -11.97 2.52
C LEU A 508 -46.49 -13.37 2.50
N THR A 509 -45.79 -14.38 3.02
CA THR A 509 -46.35 -15.75 3.11
C THR A 509 -47.51 -15.86 4.11
N ILE A 510 -47.44 -15.16 5.24
CA ILE A 510 -48.53 -15.10 6.24
C ILE A 510 -49.75 -14.35 5.66
N TRP A 511 -49.53 -13.24 4.97
CA TRP A 511 -50.59 -12.47 4.32
C TRP A 511 -51.25 -13.28 3.19
N GLY A 512 -50.45 -13.96 2.38
CA GLY A 512 -50.94 -14.87 1.35
C GLY A 512 -51.79 -16.02 1.91
N ARG A 513 -51.53 -16.49 3.13
CA ARG A 513 -52.36 -17.49 3.83
C ARG A 513 -53.71 -16.95 4.30
N ARG A 514 -53.82 -15.66 4.64
CA ARG A 514 -55.09 -15.06 5.10
C ARG A 514 -56.10 -14.90 3.98
N ASP A 515 -55.63 -14.67 2.75
CA ASP A 515 -56.47 -14.62 1.57
C ASP A 515 -56.77 -16.06 1.06
N LYS A 516 -57.82 -16.69 1.62
CA LYS A 516 -58.19 -18.09 1.35
C LYS A 516 -58.36 -18.40 -0.15
N GLU A 517 -58.85 -17.46 -0.94
CA GLU A 517 -59.05 -17.60 -2.40
C GLU A 517 -57.70 -17.64 -3.14
N ARG A 518 -56.79 -16.72 -2.82
CA ARG A 518 -55.42 -16.72 -3.40
C ARG A 518 -54.59 -17.92 -2.93
N TYR A 519 -54.74 -18.31 -1.66
CA TYR A 519 -54.00 -19.44 -1.09
C TYR A 519 -54.35 -20.77 -1.78
N LYS A 520 -55.64 -21.00 -2.10
CA LYS A 520 -56.08 -22.17 -2.87
C LYS A 520 -55.43 -22.21 -4.26
N ASN A 521 -55.39 -21.07 -4.96
CA ASN A 521 -54.77 -20.99 -6.29
C ASN A 521 -53.26 -21.28 -6.27
N ILE A 522 -52.55 -20.86 -5.22
CA ILE A 522 -51.11 -21.13 -5.04
C ILE A 522 -50.85 -22.63 -4.81
N HIS A 523 -51.59 -23.26 -3.90
CA HIS A 523 -51.47 -24.71 -3.64
C HIS A 523 -51.85 -25.56 -4.86
N PHE A 524 -52.85 -25.12 -5.61
CA PHE A 524 -53.24 -25.79 -6.85
C PHE A 524 -52.13 -25.73 -7.90
N ALA A 525 -51.41 -24.61 -7.99
CA ALA A 525 -50.25 -24.47 -8.87
C ALA A 525 -49.07 -25.36 -8.42
N GLU A 526 -48.85 -25.50 -7.12
CA GLU A 526 -47.81 -26.37 -6.55
C GLU A 526 -48.12 -27.86 -6.79
N GLY A 527 -49.38 -28.27 -6.59
CA GLY A 527 -49.86 -29.62 -6.92
C GLY A 527 -49.75 -29.93 -8.43
N ALA A 528 -50.12 -28.98 -9.29
CA ALA A 528 -49.98 -29.13 -10.74
C ALA A 528 -48.50 -29.27 -11.17
N TYR A 529 -47.59 -28.56 -10.51
CA TYR A 529 -46.14 -28.67 -10.76
C TYR A 529 -45.57 -30.02 -10.32
N LEU A 530 -45.89 -30.48 -9.10
CA LEU A 530 -45.44 -31.79 -8.61
C LEU A 530 -45.99 -32.93 -9.48
N TYR A 531 -47.23 -32.80 -9.95
CA TYR A 531 -47.82 -33.74 -10.90
C TYR A 531 -47.10 -33.72 -12.26
N ALA A 532 -46.79 -32.53 -12.80
CA ALA A 532 -46.05 -32.41 -14.06
C ALA A 532 -44.60 -32.92 -13.96
N ARG A 533 -43.99 -32.87 -12.77
CA ARG A 533 -42.63 -33.35 -12.50
C ARG A 533 -42.56 -34.87 -12.34
N THR A 534 -43.59 -35.50 -11.79
CA THR A 534 -43.62 -36.94 -11.45
C THR A 534 -44.11 -37.83 -12.59
N GLN A 535 -44.81 -37.28 -13.59
CA GLN A 535 -45.30 -38.07 -14.72
C GLN A 535 -44.27 -38.25 -15.84
N ASP A 536 -44.27 -39.46 -16.40
CA ASP A 536 -43.45 -39.89 -17.53
C ASP A 536 -43.64 -38.94 -18.74
N PRO A 537 -42.57 -38.29 -19.24
CA PRO A 537 -42.63 -37.20 -20.22
C PRO A 537 -43.29 -37.57 -21.55
N VAL A 538 -43.46 -38.86 -21.87
CA VAL A 538 -44.10 -39.31 -23.12
C VAL A 538 -45.61 -39.06 -23.14
N LYS A 539 -46.28 -39.01 -21.98
CA LYS A 539 -47.75 -38.83 -21.90
C LYS A 539 -48.25 -37.39 -22.15
N PHE A 540 -47.35 -36.42 -22.29
CA PHE A 540 -47.67 -34.99 -22.35
C PHE A 540 -47.81 -34.39 -23.77
N ARG A 541 -47.80 -35.19 -24.85
CA ARG A 541 -47.97 -34.66 -26.22
C ARG A 541 -49.33 -33.98 -26.46
N ASP A 542 -50.32 -34.25 -25.62
CA ASP A 542 -51.69 -33.79 -25.83
C ASP A 542 -52.05 -32.63 -24.87
N ILE A 543 -51.72 -31.40 -25.28
CA ILE A 543 -51.96 -30.16 -24.52
C ILE A 543 -53.46 -30.01 -24.16
N GLU A 544 -54.35 -30.55 -24.99
CA GLU A 544 -55.79 -30.57 -24.75
C GLU A 544 -56.18 -31.39 -23.51
N ARG A 545 -55.49 -32.50 -23.25
CA ARG A 545 -55.73 -33.33 -22.07
C ARG A 545 -55.36 -32.62 -20.79
N LEU A 546 -54.25 -31.87 -20.76
CA LEU A 546 -53.88 -31.12 -19.56
C LEU A 546 -54.85 -29.96 -19.30
N GLY A 547 -55.28 -29.25 -20.35
CA GLY A 547 -56.33 -28.24 -20.24
C GLY A 547 -57.65 -28.82 -19.70
N LYS A 548 -58.01 -30.05 -20.12
CA LYS A 548 -59.16 -30.80 -19.59
C LYS A 548 -58.97 -31.26 -18.15
N VAL A 549 -57.78 -31.72 -17.75
CA VAL A 549 -57.47 -32.12 -16.37
C VAL A 549 -57.52 -30.92 -15.43
N ILE A 550 -56.92 -29.79 -15.82
CA ILE A 550 -56.97 -28.55 -15.04
C ILE A 550 -58.40 -28.02 -14.93
N ARG A 551 -59.21 -28.07 -16.01
CA ARG A 551 -60.65 -27.72 -15.94
C ARG A 551 -61.45 -28.68 -15.06
N LYS A 552 -61.21 -29.99 -15.13
CA LYS A 552 -61.90 -30.99 -14.29
C LYS A 552 -61.55 -30.83 -12.82
N CYS A 553 -60.29 -30.57 -12.49
CA CYS A 553 -59.87 -30.31 -11.11
C CYS A 553 -60.44 -28.98 -10.57
N LYS A 554 -60.59 -27.95 -11.42
CA LYS A 554 -61.25 -26.68 -11.04
C LYS A 554 -62.77 -26.80 -10.85
N GLN A 555 -63.41 -27.80 -11.45
CA GLN A 555 -64.84 -28.09 -11.28
C GLN A 555 -65.14 -28.98 -10.06
N THR A 556 -64.11 -29.58 -9.44
CA THR A 556 -64.26 -30.54 -8.32
C THR A 556 -63.69 -30.02 -6.99
N SER A 557 -63.15 -28.79 -6.97
CA SER A 557 -62.65 -28.06 -5.79
C SER A 557 -63.47 -26.80 -5.54
#